data_AF-A0A1Q6R1D1-F1
#
_entry.id   AF-A0A1Q6R1D1-F1
#
_cell.length_a   1.000
_cell.length_b   1.000
_cell.length_c   1.000
_cell.angle_alpha   90.00
_cell.angle_beta   90.00
_cell.angle_gamma   90.00
#
_symmetry.space_group_name_H-M   'P 1'
#
loop_
_entity.id
_entity.type
_entity.pdbx_description
1 polymer ?
#
loop_
_entity_poly.entity_id
_entity_poly.type
_entity_poly.pdbx_seq_one_letter_code
_entity_poly.pdbx_strand_id
1 'polypeptide(L)'
;MHSKLWKITKMLLAVLVLLTVNIGCAPVQGEDKMTHVEWSTFYMSRNHQFRTLCYRFEVNYDPFKEGQGTFSCFFVDKNGKNCLLSSAKVTSEDLAELDAFIQELPLAEQEQKQKQTDMLFAHDATTKGFYITLGSYKNKNRRKVRPQLSSMQQDKALDILKRLYAKVSKREGK
;
A
#
# COMPACT_ATOMS: atom_id res chain seq x y z
N MET A 1 6.88 10.86 -59.13
CA MET A 1 7.76 10.60 -57.95
C MET A 1 7.16 11.00 -56.60
N HIS A 2 6.13 11.87 -56.53
CA HIS A 2 5.55 12.38 -55.27
C HIS A 2 4.82 11.34 -54.38
N SER A 3 4.20 10.32 -54.99
CA SER A 3 3.37 9.32 -54.29
C SER A 3 4.19 8.31 -53.45
N LYS A 4 5.37 7.92 -53.92
CA LYS A 4 6.23 6.95 -53.22
C LYS A 4 6.91 7.59 -52.00
N LEU A 5 7.41 8.83 -52.15
CA LEU A 5 8.07 9.56 -51.06
C LEU A 5 7.10 9.82 -49.89
N TRP A 6 5.86 10.23 -50.21
CA TRP A 6 4.82 10.47 -49.21
C TRP A 6 4.43 9.22 -48.40
N LYS A 7 4.40 8.05 -49.04
CA LYS A 7 4.14 6.77 -48.35
C LYS A 7 5.28 6.38 -47.42
N ILE A 8 6.53 6.62 -47.83
CA ILE A 8 7.72 6.36 -47.01
C ILE A 8 7.73 7.26 -45.78
N THR A 9 7.44 8.56 -45.94
CA THR A 9 7.36 9.49 -44.81
C THR A 9 6.30 9.08 -43.79
N LYS A 10 5.12 8.63 -44.24
CA LYS A 10 4.06 8.16 -43.33
C LYS A 10 4.44 6.89 -42.57
N MET A 11 5.12 5.94 -43.23
CA MET A 11 5.63 4.73 -42.58
C MET A 11 6.68 5.06 -41.52
N LEU A 12 7.63 5.96 -41.85
CA LEU A 12 8.63 6.44 -40.89
C LEU A 12 8.01 7.14 -39.69
N LEU A 13 6.98 7.99 -39.91
CA LEU A 13 6.28 8.67 -38.84
C LEU A 13 5.54 7.68 -37.93
N ALA A 14 4.89 6.66 -38.50
CA ALA A 14 4.20 5.62 -37.74
C ALA A 14 5.16 4.77 -36.90
N VAL A 15 6.34 4.41 -37.46
CA VAL A 15 7.38 3.71 -36.71
C VAL A 15 7.95 4.59 -35.59
N LEU A 16 8.12 5.89 -35.82
CA LEU A 16 8.59 6.82 -34.80
C LEU A 16 7.59 6.92 -33.63
N VAL A 17 6.29 6.98 -33.93
CA VAL A 17 5.21 6.98 -32.92
C VAL A 17 5.14 5.65 -32.17
N LEU A 18 5.32 4.52 -32.85
CA LEU A 18 5.39 3.21 -32.19
C LEU A 18 6.61 3.07 -31.28
N LEU A 19 7.76 3.62 -31.70
CA LEU A 19 8.98 3.65 -30.89
C LEU A 19 8.81 4.55 -29.65
N THR A 20 8.18 5.71 -29.76
CA THR A 20 7.97 6.61 -28.62
C THR A 20 6.96 6.05 -27.60
N VAL A 21 5.94 5.31 -28.03
CA VAL A 21 5.01 4.62 -27.13
C VAL A 21 5.70 3.50 -26.36
N ASN A 22 6.60 2.74 -27.00
CA ASN A 22 7.36 1.69 -26.32
C ASN A 22 8.46 2.23 -25.39
N ILE A 23 9.01 3.42 -25.63
CA ILE A 23 9.98 4.05 -24.72
C ILE A 23 9.27 4.64 -23.48
N GLY A 24 8.01 5.08 -23.61
CA GLY A 24 7.19 5.52 -22.47
C GLY A 24 6.65 4.38 -21.58
N CYS A 25 6.69 3.13 -22.07
CA CYS A 25 6.21 1.94 -21.37
C CYS A 25 7.29 0.86 -21.17
N ALA A 26 8.55 1.11 -21.54
CA ALA A 26 9.64 0.22 -21.16
C ALA A 26 9.87 0.38 -19.65
N PRO A 27 9.71 -0.67 -18.82
CA PRO A 27 10.25 -0.63 -17.48
C PRO A 27 11.75 -0.32 -17.63
N VAL A 28 12.20 0.75 -16.99
CA VAL A 28 13.61 1.15 -17.03
C VAL A 28 14.39 -0.06 -16.54
N GLN A 29 15.13 -0.70 -17.44
CA GLN A 29 15.92 -1.89 -17.14
C GLN A 29 17.13 -1.41 -16.34
N GLY A 30 16.90 -1.23 -15.05
CA GLY A 30 17.71 -0.41 -14.17
C GLY A 30 16.91 0.20 -13.02
N GLU A 31 15.71 -0.29 -12.70
CA GLU A 31 15.19 -0.15 -11.33
C GLU A 31 16.24 -0.78 -10.42
N ASP A 32 17.07 0.08 -9.85
CA ASP A 32 17.84 -0.17 -8.66
C ASP A 32 16.96 -1.06 -7.79
N LYS A 33 17.44 -2.24 -7.41
CA LYS A 33 16.77 -3.00 -6.35
C LYS A 33 16.68 -2.01 -5.21
N MET A 34 15.49 -1.45 -4.97
CA MET A 34 15.30 -0.44 -3.94
C MET A 34 15.84 -1.06 -2.65
N THR A 35 17.03 -0.64 -2.24
CA THR A 35 17.70 -1.15 -1.03
C THR A 35 16.86 -0.81 0.20
N HIS A 36 15.99 0.18 0.05
CA HIS A 36 14.97 0.58 0.97
C HIS A 36 13.67 0.85 0.22
N VAL A 37 12.60 0.19 0.63
CA VAL A 37 11.27 0.30 0.05
C VAL A 37 10.59 1.56 0.58
N GLU A 38 10.30 2.51 -0.30
CA GLU A 38 9.45 3.66 0.06
C GLU A 38 7.97 3.24 0.11
N TRP A 39 7.30 3.52 1.23
CA TRP A 39 5.87 3.24 1.43
C TRP A 39 5.14 4.46 1.98
N SER A 40 3.84 4.52 1.68
CA SER A 40 2.97 5.66 2.02
C SER A 40 1.76 5.27 2.87
N THR A 41 1.30 4.03 2.74
CA THR A 41 0.16 3.52 3.48
C THR A 41 0.41 2.09 3.92
N PHE A 42 0.11 1.80 5.18
CA PHE A 42 -0.02 0.45 5.72
C PHE A 42 -1.45 0.24 6.20
N TYR A 43 -2.09 -0.81 5.69
CA TYR A 43 -3.45 -1.16 6.05
C TYR A 43 -3.53 -2.60 6.55
N MET A 44 -4.16 -2.77 7.71
CA MET A 44 -4.47 -4.08 8.25
C MET A 44 -5.88 -4.09 8.84
N SER A 45 -6.72 -5.01 8.37
CA SER A 45 -7.99 -5.36 8.99
C SER A 45 -8.01 -6.83 9.37
N ARG A 46 -8.50 -7.09 10.58
CA ARG A 46 -8.71 -8.44 11.10
C ARG A 46 -10.14 -8.55 11.53
N ASN A 47 -10.92 -9.34 10.81
CA ASN A 47 -12.20 -9.83 11.30
C ASN A 47 -11.95 -11.01 12.25
N HIS A 48 -12.86 -11.20 13.20
CA HIS A 48 -12.80 -12.27 14.19
C HIS A 48 -14.21 -12.78 14.49
N GLN A 49 -14.34 -14.03 14.98
CA GLN A 49 -15.63 -14.59 15.40
C GLN A 49 -16.26 -13.73 16.51
N PHE A 50 -15.47 -13.40 17.52
CA PHE A 50 -15.81 -12.36 18.50
C PHE A 50 -15.68 -10.96 17.88
N ARG A 51 -16.83 -10.31 17.65
CA ARG A 51 -16.91 -8.98 17.05
C ARG A 51 -16.12 -7.91 17.80
N THR A 52 -16.00 -8.04 19.12
CA THR A 52 -15.17 -7.17 19.97
C THR A 52 -13.69 -7.19 19.58
N LEU A 53 -13.25 -8.22 18.85
CA LEU A 53 -11.88 -8.39 18.37
C LEU A 53 -11.69 -8.00 16.90
N CYS A 54 -12.72 -7.42 16.27
CA CYS A 54 -12.63 -6.88 14.92
C CYS A 54 -12.01 -5.48 14.95
N TYR A 55 -10.78 -5.38 14.43
CA TYR A 55 -10.04 -4.12 14.38
C TYR A 55 -9.52 -3.82 13.00
N ARG A 56 -9.37 -2.52 12.74
CA ARG A 56 -8.71 -1.99 11.56
C ARG A 56 -7.68 -0.95 11.98
N PHE A 57 -6.49 -1.08 11.41
CA PHE A 57 -5.41 -0.13 11.55
C PHE A 57 -5.06 0.46 10.19
N GLU A 58 -4.93 1.78 10.16
CA GLU A 58 -4.52 2.53 8.98
C GLU A 58 -3.38 3.47 9.38
N VAL A 59 -2.24 3.32 8.71
CA VAL A 59 -1.11 4.24 8.83
C VAL A 59 -0.93 4.92 7.48
N ASN A 60 -0.98 6.24 7.47
CA ASN A 60 -0.69 7.05 6.30
C ASN A 60 0.49 7.95 6.63
N TYR A 61 1.55 7.93 5.82
CA TYR A 61 2.80 8.62 6.12
C TYR A 61 3.27 9.44 4.92
N ASP A 62 3.47 10.73 5.13
CA ASP A 62 4.11 11.63 4.16
C ASP A 62 5.56 11.94 4.61
N PRO A 63 6.58 11.30 3.99
CA PRO A 63 7.98 11.52 4.35
C PRO A 63 8.51 12.91 3.94
N PHE A 64 7.82 13.66 3.08
CA PHE A 64 8.26 14.97 2.61
C PHE A 64 7.77 16.12 3.49
N LYS A 65 6.87 15.83 4.42
CA LYS A 65 6.43 16.75 5.45
C LYS A 65 6.83 16.15 6.79
N GLU A 66 7.98 16.57 7.30
CA GLU A 66 8.44 16.16 8.63
C GLU A 66 7.27 16.21 9.63
N GLY A 67 6.94 15.06 10.22
CA GLY A 67 5.89 14.93 11.21
C GLY A 67 4.43 14.87 10.70
N GLN A 68 4.16 14.59 9.42
CA GLN A 68 2.78 14.39 8.92
C GLN A 68 2.45 12.94 8.56
N GLY A 69 2.68 12.01 9.49
CA GLY A 69 2.00 10.73 9.48
C GLY A 69 0.70 10.78 10.29
N THR A 70 -0.28 9.97 9.92
CA THR A 70 -1.48 9.71 10.72
C THR A 70 -1.61 8.21 10.95
N PHE A 71 -1.69 7.83 12.22
CA PHE A 71 -2.11 6.51 12.63
C PHE A 71 -3.58 6.56 13.03
N SER A 72 -4.38 5.60 12.58
CA SER A 72 -5.79 5.47 12.93
C SER A 72 -6.15 4.03 13.28
N CYS A 73 -6.88 3.87 14.37
CA CYS A 73 -7.39 2.60 14.86
C CYS A 73 -8.92 2.67 14.90
N PHE A 74 -9.58 1.66 14.33
CA PHE A 74 -11.02 1.57 14.26
C PHE A 74 -11.49 0.25 14.86
N PHE A 75 -12.61 0.32 15.54
CA PHE A 75 -13.48 -0.82 15.80
C PHE A 75 -14.43 -1.02 14.62
N VAL A 76 -14.74 -2.26 14.24
CA VAL A 76 -15.76 -2.53 13.22
C VAL A 76 -17.06 -2.91 13.90
N ASP A 77 -18.10 -2.08 13.73
CA ASP A 77 -19.38 -2.27 14.38
C ASP A 77 -20.17 -3.46 13.82
N LYS A 78 -21.33 -3.73 14.44
CA LYS A 78 -22.20 -4.85 14.06
C LYS A 78 -22.77 -4.77 12.64
N ASN A 79 -22.73 -3.59 12.02
CA ASN A 79 -23.19 -3.31 10.66
C ASN A 79 -22.01 -3.18 9.67
N GLY A 80 -20.78 -3.49 10.10
CA GLY A 80 -19.58 -3.34 9.27
C GLY A 80 -19.07 -1.90 9.14
N LYS A 81 -19.59 -0.96 9.94
CA LYS A 81 -19.13 0.44 9.95
C LYS A 81 -17.87 0.57 10.78
N ASN A 82 -16.91 1.36 10.32
CA ASN A 82 -15.72 1.69 11.09
C ASN A 82 -16.04 2.78 12.11
N CYS A 83 -15.91 2.46 13.39
CA CYS A 83 -15.96 3.40 14.49
C CYS A 83 -14.53 3.77 14.87
N LEU A 84 -14.15 5.04 14.65
CA LEU A 84 -12.82 5.52 15.01
C LEU A 84 -12.63 5.45 16.52
N LEU A 85 -11.62 4.69 16.96
CA LEU A 85 -11.21 4.61 18.37
C LEU A 85 -10.17 5.68 18.68
N SER A 86 -9.14 5.77 17.84
CA SER A 86 -8.07 6.75 17.99
C SER A 86 -7.51 7.12 16.64
N SER A 87 -7.17 8.40 16.49
CA SER A 87 -6.37 8.93 15.40
C SER A 87 -5.36 9.87 16.02
N ALA A 88 -4.10 9.77 15.59
CA ALA A 88 -3.02 10.58 16.12
C ALA A 88 -1.98 10.84 15.04
N LYS A 89 -1.30 11.99 15.15
CA LYS A 89 -0.12 12.26 14.33
C LYS A 89 1.02 11.34 14.76
N VAL A 90 1.76 10.85 13.78
CA VAL A 90 2.94 10.01 13.98
C VAL A 90 4.12 10.58 13.22
N THR A 91 5.30 10.47 13.82
CA THR A 91 6.57 10.89 13.23
C THR A 91 7.29 9.71 12.56
N SER A 92 8.40 9.97 11.87
CA SER A 92 9.33 8.93 11.41
C SER A 92 9.77 8.01 12.54
N GLU A 93 10.07 8.56 13.72
CA GLU A 93 10.53 7.80 14.88
C GLU A 93 9.42 6.91 15.46
N ASP A 94 8.16 7.35 15.37
CA ASP A 94 7.02 6.51 15.73
C ASP A 94 6.84 5.32 14.78
N LEU A 95 7.20 5.51 13.51
CA LEU A 95 7.00 4.52 12.45
C LEU A 95 8.21 3.63 12.20
N ALA A 96 9.37 3.89 12.82
CA ALA A 96 10.61 3.17 12.58
C ALA A 96 10.49 1.64 12.71
N GLU A 97 9.73 1.15 13.71
CA GLU A 97 9.51 -0.29 13.90
C GLU A 97 8.64 -0.89 12.79
N LEU A 98 7.59 -0.17 12.37
CA LEU A 98 6.71 -0.60 11.28
C LEU A 98 7.44 -0.57 9.95
N ASP A 99 8.26 0.45 9.72
CA ASP A 99 9.11 0.57 8.55
C ASP A 99 10.09 -0.60 8.47
N ALA A 100 10.87 -0.86 9.51
CA ALA A 100 11.79 -1.99 9.57
C ALA A 100 11.09 -3.33 9.28
N PHE A 101 9.88 -3.54 9.81
CA PHE A 101 9.08 -4.71 9.49
C PHE A 101 8.74 -4.79 7.99
N ILE A 102 8.33 -3.69 7.36
CA ILE A 102 8.00 -3.65 5.93
C ILE A 102 9.23 -3.96 5.07
N GLN A 103 10.41 -3.47 5.47
CA GLN A 103 11.68 -3.76 4.76
C GLN A 103 12.04 -5.26 4.76
N GLU A 104 11.60 -6.03 5.76
CA GLU A 104 11.80 -7.48 5.84
C GLU A 104 10.79 -8.28 5.00
N LEU A 105 9.73 -7.65 4.49
CA LEU A 105 8.67 -8.38 3.81
C LEU A 105 9.09 -8.82 2.39
N PRO A 106 8.71 -10.04 1.97
CA PRO A 106 8.83 -10.44 0.57
C PRO A 106 7.75 -9.72 -0.24
N LEU A 107 8.02 -8.48 -0.62
CA LEU A 107 7.14 -7.62 -1.42
C LEU A 107 7.23 -8.01 -2.91
N ALA A 108 6.88 -9.26 -3.22
CA ALA A 108 6.85 -9.73 -4.61
C ALA A 108 5.67 -9.11 -5.38
N GLU A 109 5.88 -8.89 -6.66
CA GLU A 109 4.84 -8.44 -7.58
C GLU A 109 3.71 -9.47 -7.65
N GLN A 110 2.52 -9.12 -7.17
CA GLN A 110 1.33 -9.83 -7.63
C GLN A 110 0.95 -9.25 -8.99
N GLU A 111 0.96 -10.09 -10.03
CA GLU A 111 0.24 -9.81 -11.28
C GLU A 111 -1.19 -9.42 -10.92
N GLN A 112 -1.71 -8.33 -11.50
CA GLN A 112 -3.10 -7.90 -11.38
C GLN A 112 -4.06 -8.90 -12.06
N LYS A 113 -4.09 -10.15 -11.59
CA LYS A 113 -5.05 -11.18 -12.02
C LYS A 113 -6.03 -11.55 -10.93
N GLN A 114 -6.14 -10.76 -9.87
CA GLN A 114 -7.30 -10.87 -9.01
C GLN A 114 -8.34 -9.87 -9.51
N LYS A 115 -9.23 -10.37 -10.38
CA LYS A 115 -10.56 -9.77 -10.58
C LYS A 115 -11.02 -9.30 -9.22
N GLN A 116 -11.43 -8.05 -9.15
CA GLN A 116 -12.26 -7.53 -8.10
C GLN A 116 -13.54 -8.37 -8.11
N THR A 117 -13.49 -9.57 -7.52
CA THR A 117 -14.69 -10.18 -6.99
C THR A 117 -15.13 -9.20 -5.94
N ASP A 118 -16.26 -8.55 -6.19
CA ASP A 118 -17.10 -7.98 -5.16
C ASP A 118 -17.37 -9.12 -4.18
N MET A 119 -16.43 -9.31 -3.25
CA MET A 119 -16.59 -10.21 -2.14
C MET A 119 -17.66 -9.57 -1.29
N LEU A 120 -18.92 -9.97 -1.57
CA LEU A 120 -20.00 -9.86 -0.62
C LEU A 120 -19.41 -10.28 0.73
N PHE A 121 -19.36 -9.32 1.65
CA PHE A 121 -18.94 -9.51 3.02
C PHE A 121 -20.00 -10.37 3.74
N ALA A 122 -20.10 -11.65 3.38
CA ALA A 122 -20.53 -12.62 4.36
C ALA A 122 -19.50 -12.54 5.49
N HIS A 123 -19.98 -12.37 6.72
CA HIS A 123 -19.18 -12.26 7.94
C HIS A 123 -18.49 -13.59 8.25
N ASP A 124 -17.68 -14.10 7.33
CA ASP A 124 -16.81 -15.22 7.58
C ASP A 124 -15.67 -14.71 8.47
N ALA A 125 -15.52 -15.37 9.61
CA ALA A 125 -14.79 -14.87 10.77
C ALA A 125 -13.25 -14.92 10.59
N THR A 126 -12.81 -15.09 9.35
CA THR A 126 -11.43 -15.35 8.94
C THR A 126 -10.96 -14.41 7.84
N THR A 127 -11.82 -13.51 7.33
CA THR A 127 -11.43 -12.55 6.29
C THR A 127 -10.49 -11.49 6.86
N LYS A 128 -9.23 -11.51 6.41
CA LYS A 128 -8.20 -10.52 6.75
C LYS A 128 -7.90 -9.68 5.52
N GLY A 129 -7.91 -8.36 5.68
CA GLY A 129 -7.51 -7.43 4.63
C GLY A 129 -6.14 -6.87 4.95
N PHE A 130 -5.18 -7.09 4.06
CA PHE A 130 -3.83 -6.56 4.24
C PHE A 130 -3.33 -5.96 2.92
N TYR A 131 -2.87 -4.71 2.97
CA TYR A 131 -2.19 -4.09 1.84
C TYR A 131 -1.22 -3.01 2.29
N ILE A 132 -0.22 -2.80 1.43
CA ILE A 132 0.75 -1.72 1.55
C ILE A 132 0.72 -0.93 0.26
N THR A 133 0.78 0.39 0.33
CA THR A 133 0.98 1.22 -0.85
C THR A 133 2.46 1.58 -0.94
N LEU A 134 3.16 0.94 -1.88
CA LEU A 134 4.56 1.20 -2.20
C LEU A 134 4.65 2.32 -3.23
N GLY A 135 5.77 3.04 -3.19
CA GLY A 135 6.09 4.04 -4.19
C GLY A 135 6.65 5.30 -3.55
N SER A 136 7.62 5.87 -4.24
CA SER A 136 8.16 7.18 -3.90
C SER A 136 7.21 8.28 -4.32
N TYR A 137 6.99 9.30 -3.49
CA TYR A 137 6.17 10.44 -3.92
C TYR A 137 6.83 11.28 -5.03
N LYS A 138 8.11 11.06 -5.34
CA LYS A 138 8.78 11.59 -6.55
C LYS A 138 8.24 10.96 -7.84
N ASN A 139 7.77 9.73 -7.75
CA ASN A 139 7.10 9.02 -8.84
C ASN A 139 5.60 8.98 -8.54
N LYS A 140 4.78 9.67 -9.35
CA LYS A 140 3.31 9.66 -9.14
C LYS A 140 2.71 8.24 -9.23
N ASN A 141 3.46 7.27 -9.72
CA ASN A 141 3.09 5.87 -9.74
C ASN A 141 3.24 5.24 -8.34
N ARG A 142 2.19 5.37 -7.53
CA ARG A 142 2.01 4.55 -6.33
C ARG A 142 1.40 3.21 -6.71
N ARG A 143 1.91 2.14 -6.10
CA ARG A 143 1.42 0.78 -6.31
C ARG A 143 0.90 0.19 -5.01
N LYS A 144 -0.34 -0.28 -5.03
CA LYS A 144 -0.90 -1.09 -3.96
C LYS A 144 -0.44 -2.54 -4.12
N VAL A 145 0.21 -3.09 -3.10
CA VAL A 145 0.60 -4.50 -3.00
C VAL A 145 -0.18 -5.18 -1.87
N ARG A 146 -0.44 -6.48 -2.01
CA ARG A 146 -1.07 -7.31 -0.98
C ARG A 146 -0.13 -8.47 -0.64
N PRO A 147 0.85 -8.25 0.26
CA PRO A 147 1.81 -9.29 0.61
C PRO A 147 1.08 -10.48 1.25
N GLN A 148 1.46 -11.69 0.87
CA GLN A 148 0.99 -12.90 1.53
C GLN A 148 1.82 -13.09 2.81
N LEU A 149 1.38 -12.49 3.90
CA LEU A 149 2.05 -12.62 5.20
C LEU A 149 1.73 -14.00 5.82
N SER A 150 2.77 -14.68 6.31
CA SER A 150 2.58 -15.82 7.22
C SER A 150 1.84 -15.41 8.49
N SER A 151 1.24 -16.37 9.20
CA SER A 151 0.55 -16.11 10.48
C SER A 151 1.46 -15.39 11.48
N MET A 152 2.73 -15.80 11.57
CA MET A 152 3.73 -15.18 12.44
C MET A 152 3.99 -13.71 12.06
N GLN A 153 4.10 -13.40 10.76
CA GLN A 153 4.26 -12.02 10.29
C GLN A 153 3.00 -11.18 10.54
N GLN A 154 1.82 -11.76 10.43
CA GLN A 154 0.56 -11.06 10.74
C GLN A 154 0.45 -10.74 12.23
N ASP A 155 0.82 -11.66 13.11
CA ASP A 155 0.81 -11.41 14.56
C ASP A 155 1.89 -10.40 14.96
N LYS A 156 3.08 -10.45 14.35
CA LYS A 156 4.13 -9.40 14.49
C LYS A 156 3.61 -8.03 14.05
N ALA A 157 2.96 -7.93 12.90
CA ALA A 157 2.36 -6.69 12.43
C ALA A 157 1.31 -6.14 13.40
N LEU A 158 0.41 -7.00 13.89
CA LEU A 158 -0.62 -6.60 14.86
C LEU A 158 0.00 -6.10 16.17
N ASP A 159 1.03 -6.77 16.65
CA ASP A 159 1.76 -6.41 17.87
C ASP A 159 2.45 -5.05 17.75
N ILE A 160 3.12 -4.79 16.62
CA ILE A 160 3.67 -3.45 16.28
C ILE A 160 2.57 -2.38 16.29
N LEU A 161 1.43 -2.65 15.64
CA LEU A 161 0.31 -1.70 15.59
C LEU A 161 -0.32 -1.43 16.96
N LYS A 162 -0.39 -2.45 17.83
CA LYS A 162 -0.85 -2.30 19.23
C LYS A 162 0.13 -1.47 20.06
N ARG A 163 1.43 -1.69 19.93
CA ARG A 163 2.45 -0.84 20.57
C ARG A 163 2.36 0.60 20.10
N LEU A 164 2.20 0.80 18.78
CA LEU A 164 2.00 2.13 18.21
C LEU A 164 0.73 2.78 18.77
N TYR A 165 -0.39 2.05 18.81
CA TYR A 165 -1.64 2.51 19.43
C TYR A 165 -1.43 2.97 20.89
N ALA A 166 -0.75 2.17 21.71
CA ALA A 166 -0.49 2.50 23.11
C ALA A 166 0.39 3.75 23.25
N LYS A 167 1.45 3.85 22.43
CA LYS A 167 2.36 5.01 22.40
C LYS A 167 1.63 6.29 22.03
N VAL A 168 0.81 6.26 20.97
CA VAL A 168 0.05 7.45 20.54
C VAL A 168 -1.08 7.79 21.51
N SER A 169 -1.79 6.80 22.06
CA SER A 169 -2.89 7.04 23.01
C SER A 169 -2.37 7.71 24.29
N LYS A 170 -1.22 7.26 24.82
CA LYS A 170 -0.56 7.89 25.97
C LYS A 170 -0.20 9.36 25.71
N ARG A 171 0.27 9.69 24.51
CA ARG A 171 0.60 11.07 24.11
C ARG A 171 -0.65 11.96 23.96
N GLU A 172 -1.75 11.38 23.49
CA GLU A 172 -3.04 12.07 23.35
C GLU A 172 -3.85 12.13 24.66
N GLY A 173 -3.36 11.51 25.75
CA GLY A 173 -4.05 11.48 27.05
C GLY A 173 -5.31 10.61 27.08
N LYS A 174 -5.36 9.56 26.25
CA LYS A 174 -6.49 8.62 26.11
C LYS A 174 -6.19 7.26 26.73
#